data_AF-A0A949XKV7-F1
#
_entry.id   AF-A0A949XKV7-F1
#
_cell.length_a   1.000
_cell.length_b   1.000
_cell.length_c   1.000
_cell.angle_alpha   90.00
_cell.angle_beta   90.00
_cell.angle_gamma   90.00
#
_symmetry.space_group_name_H-M   'P 1'
#
loop_
_entity.id
_entity.type
_entity.pdbx_description
1 polymer ?
#
loop_
_entity_poly.entity_id
_entity_poly.type
_entity_poly.pdbx_seq_one_letter_code
_entity_poly.pdbx_strand_id
1 'polypeptide(L)'
;MAGVLLLIGFLFIRQKRVSAHQKVMWTAFAVSCAFLVCYLVYHYNVGSVKFDKPGWVRTVYLWILGTHTILAAAVPFLAVITLARGQRGRISRHRAIARWTWPIWMYVSITGVVVYLLLYQVRPLL
;
A
#
# COMPACT_ATOMS: atom_id res chain seq x y z
N MET A 1 -8.51 -3.03 -0.48
CA MET A 1 -8.63 -3.93 0.69
C MET A 1 -7.66 -3.59 1.83
N ALA A 2 -6.35 -3.44 1.58
CA ALA A 2 -5.36 -3.13 2.62
C ALA A 2 -5.66 -1.84 3.43
N GLY A 3 -6.15 -0.77 2.80
CA GLY A 3 -6.54 0.47 3.50
C GLY A 3 -7.63 0.29 4.57
N VAL A 4 -8.60 -0.60 4.32
CA VAL A 4 -9.67 -0.92 5.29
C VAL A 4 -9.09 -1.68 6.49
N LEU A 5 -8.18 -2.63 6.25
CA LEU A 5 -7.49 -3.34 7.33
C LEU A 5 -6.63 -2.38 8.18
N LEU A 6 -5.99 -1.38 7.57
CA LEU A 6 -5.23 -0.35 8.29
C LEU A 6 -6.13 0.54 9.17
N LEU A 7 -7.33 0.86 8.71
CA LEU A 7 -8.34 1.56 9.52
C LEU A 7 -8.83 0.69 10.68
N ILE A 8 -9.13 -0.58 10.44
CA ILE A 8 -9.53 -1.53 11.49
C ILE A 8 -8.41 -1.70 12.53
N GLY A 9 -7.16 -1.80 12.08
CA GLY A 9 -5.99 -1.85 12.95
C GLY A 9 -5.85 -0.60 13.82
N PHE A 10 -6.18 0.58 13.29
CA PHE A 10 -6.18 1.84 14.04
C PHE A 10 -7.32 1.89 15.08
N LEU A 11 -8.50 1.33 14.77
CA LEU A 11 -9.58 1.21 15.73
C LEU A 11 -9.22 0.27 16.88
N PHE A 12 -8.59 -0.88 16.60
CA PHE A 12 -8.17 -1.82 17.65
C PHE A 12 -7.09 -1.28 18.58
N ILE A 13 -6.14 -0.48 18.08
CA ILE A 13 -5.16 0.15 18.97
C ILE A 13 -5.81 1.25 19.83
N ARG A 14 -6.82 1.97 19.31
CA ARG A 14 -7.64 2.91 20.08
C ARG A 14 -8.42 2.22 21.21
N GLN A 15 -8.91 1.02 20.96
CA GLN A 15 -9.58 0.17 21.95
C GLN A 15 -8.60 -0.58 22.89
N LYS A 16 -7.28 -0.30 22.81
CA LYS A 16 -6.21 -1.00 23.54
C LYS A 16 -6.17 -2.52 23.30
N ARG A 17 -6.81 -3.03 22.24
CA ARG A 17 -6.82 -4.46 21.87
C ARG A 17 -5.57 -4.82 21.07
N VAL A 18 -4.43 -4.91 21.76
CA VAL A 18 -3.10 -5.09 21.14
C VAL A 18 -2.99 -6.39 20.34
N SER A 19 -3.53 -7.50 20.85
CA SER A 19 -3.50 -8.79 20.14
C SER A 19 -4.30 -8.75 18.82
N ALA A 20 -5.48 -8.13 18.83
CA ALA A 20 -6.28 -7.96 17.63
C ALA A 20 -5.59 -7.02 16.62
N HIS A 21 -5.01 -5.92 17.09
CA HIS A 21 -4.21 -5.03 16.26
C HIS A 21 -3.06 -5.77 15.56
N GLN A 22 -2.29 -6.60 16.28
CA GLN A 22 -1.18 -7.37 15.71
C GLN A 22 -1.66 -8.32 14.60
N LYS A 23 -2.75 -9.07 14.83
CA LYS A 23 -3.33 -9.98 13.83
C LYS A 23 -3.77 -9.22 12.57
N VAL A 24 -4.39 -8.05 12.72
CA VAL A 24 -4.81 -7.21 11.59
C VAL A 24 -3.63 -6.64 10.83
N MET A 25 -2.54 -6.24 11.50
CA MET A 25 -1.35 -5.73 10.82
C MET A 25 -0.61 -6.82 10.02
N TRP A 26 -0.56 -8.05 10.55
CA TRP A 26 0.00 -9.19 9.81
C TRP A 26 -0.84 -9.55 8.58
N THR A 27 -2.16 -9.57 8.72
CA THR A 27 -3.06 -9.84 7.57
C THR A 27 -3.00 -8.71 6.53
N ALA A 28 -2.97 -7.44 6.96
CA ALA A 28 -2.78 -6.31 6.05
C ALA A 28 -1.46 -6.44 5.27
N PHE A 29 -0.37 -6.81 5.95
CA PHE A 29 0.93 -7.02 5.33
C PHE A 29 0.90 -8.18 4.31
N ALA A 30 0.34 -9.33 4.69
CA ALA A 30 0.22 -10.48 3.81
C ALA A 30 -0.59 -10.15 2.54
N VAL A 31 -1.72 -9.45 2.69
CA VAL A 31 -2.55 -8.98 1.57
C VAL A 31 -1.78 -7.99 0.68
N SER A 32 -1.02 -7.05 1.25
CA SER A 32 -0.18 -6.13 0.48
C SER A 32 0.92 -6.85 -0.30
N CYS A 33 1.59 -7.84 0.30
CA CYS A 33 2.59 -8.66 -0.39
C CYS A 33 1.97 -9.48 -1.53
N ALA A 34 0.83 -10.14 -1.28
CA ALA A 34 0.13 -10.90 -2.30
C ALA A 34 -0.28 -10.00 -3.48
N PHE A 35 -0.84 -8.82 -3.19
CA PHE A 35 -1.18 -7.82 -4.21
C PHE A 35 0.04 -7.38 -5.03
N LEU A 36 1.17 -7.10 -4.36
CA LEU A 36 2.40 -6.70 -5.04
C LEU A 36 2.92 -7.79 -5.97
N VAL A 37 2.93 -9.05 -5.52
CA VAL A 37 3.34 -10.21 -6.32
C VAL A 37 2.43 -10.37 -7.54
N CYS A 38 1.11 -10.36 -7.35
CA CYS A 38 0.15 -10.43 -8.43
C CYS A 38 0.34 -9.28 -9.44
N TYR A 39 0.59 -8.06 -8.96
CA TYR A 39 0.85 -6.89 -9.81
C TYR A 39 2.13 -7.05 -10.63
N LEU A 40 3.24 -7.47 -10.00
CA LEU A 40 4.51 -7.73 -10.69
C LEU A 40 4.37 -8.81 -11.75
N VAL A 41 3.69 -9.91 -11.42
CA VAL A 41 3.42 -11.01 -12.36
C VAL A 41 2.55 -10.54 -13.52
N TYR A 42 1.48 -9.78 -13.26
CA TYR A 42 0.64 -9.21 -14.31
C TYR A 42 1.45 -8.25 -15.20
N HIS A 43 2.24 -7.36 -14.61
CA HIS A 43 3.04 -6.41 -15.36
C HIS A 43 4.13 -7.09 -16.22
N TYR A 44 4.73 -8.17 -15.70
CA TYR A 44 5.68 -9.01 -16.43
C TYR A 44 5.02 -9.71 -17.62
N ASN A 45 3.79 -10.23 -17.46
CA ASN A 45 3.07 -10.95 -18.53
C ASN A 45 2.45 -10.03 -19.58
N VAL A 46 1.90 -8.87 -19.19
CA VAL A 46 1.20 -7.95 -20.10
C VAL A 46 2.16 -6.99 -20.83
N GLY A 47 3.42 -6.91 -20.39
CA GLY A 47 4.41 -5.98 -20.94
C GLY A 47 4.12 -4.50 -20.59
N SER A 48 5.04 -3.61 -20.93
CA SER A 48 4.86 -2.16 -20.71
C SER A 48 3.82 -1.62 -21.68
N VAL A 49 2.60 -1.46 -21.20
CA VAL A 49 1.52 -0.87 -21.99
C VAL A 49 1.87 0.59 -22.23
N LYS A 50 2.36 0.92 -23.43
CA LYS A 50 2.62 2.29 -23.85
C LYS A 50 1.30 3.07 -23.76
N PHE A 51 1.25 4.00 -22.82
CA PHE A 51 0.13 4.92 -22.68
C PHE A 51 0.30 6.02 -23.74
N ASP A 52 -0.18 5.73 -24.95
CA ASP A 52 0.01 6.55 -26.15
C ASP A 52 -1.04 7.67 -26.32
N LYS A 53 -1.65 8.12 -25.20
CA LYS A 53 -2.63 9.22 -25.23
C LYS A 53 -1.93 10.57 -24.94
N PRO A 54 -2.11 11.60 -25.79
CA PRO A 54 -1.59 12.95 -25.55
C PRO A 54 -2.40 13.68 -24.46
N GLY A 55 -1.74 14.49 -23.63
CA GLY A 55 -2.38 15.46 -22.74
C GLY A 55 -2.03 15.35 -21.25
N TRP A 56 -2.56 16.30 -20.47
CA TRP A 56 -2.35 16.47 -19.01
C TRP A 56 -2.65 15.22 -18.16
N VAL A 57 -3.58 14.38 -18.60
CA VAL A 57 -3.96 13.13 -17.93
C VAL A 57 -2.80 12.13 -17.87
N ARG A 58 -1.96 12.06 -18.93
CA ARG A 58 -0.77 11.20 -18.94
C ARG A 58 0.26 11.66 -17.92
N THR A 59 0.47 12.96 -17.79
CA THR A 59 1.41 13.54 -16.81
C THR A 59 0.95 13.21 -15.39
N VAL A 60 -0.32 13.44 -15.07
CA VAL A 60 -0.90 13.11 -13.75
C VAL A 60 -0.79 11.60 -13.46
N TYR A 61 -1.12 10.75 -14.44
CA TYR A 61 -1.00 9.30 -14.31
C TYR A 61 0.44 8.86 -14.04
N LEU A 62 1.41 9.33 -14.82
CA LEU A 62 2.83 8.98 -14.64
C LEU A 62 3.40 9.52 -13.33
N TRP A 63 2.94 10.69 -12.88
CA TRP A 63 3.38 11.26 -11.61
C TRP A 63 2.87 10.43 -10.44
N ILE A 64 1.57 10.09 -10.43
CA ILE A 64 0.97 9.22 -9.41
C ILE A 64 1.59 7.81 -9.46
N LEU A 65 1.79 7.25 -10.64
CA LEU A 65 2.40 5.93 -10.80
C LEU A 65 3.85 5.94 -10.29
N GLY A 66 4.61 6.98 -10.59
CA GLY A 66 5.99 7.14 -10.15
C GLY A 66 6.07 7.24 -8.63
N THR A 67 5.30 8.13 -8.00
CA THR A 67 5.29 8.25 -6.53
C THR A 67 4.80 6.97 -5.87
N HIS A 68 3.70 6.39 -6.38
CA HIS A 68 3.15 5.14 -5.88
C HIS A 68 4.18 4.02 -5.93
N THR A 69 4.90 3.84 -7.04
CA THR A 69 5.86 2.73 -7.21
C THR A 69 7.04 2.87 -6.24
N ILE A 70 7.61 4.07 -6.12
CA ILE A 70 8.74 4.32 -5.20
C ILE A 70 8.29 4.08 -3.75
N LEU A 71 7.14 4.64 -3.36
CA LEU A 71 6.60 4.47 -2.01
C LEU A 71 6.19 3.02 -1.76
N ALA A 72 5.61 2.32 -2.74
CA ALA A 72 5.24 0.92 -2.65
C ALA A 72 6.45 0.00 -2.48
N ALA A 73 7.59 0.32 -3.10
CA ALA A 73 8.83 -0.42 -2.90
C ALA A 73 9.38 -0.22 -1.47
N ALA A 74 9.22 0.97 -0.89
CA ALA A 74 9.68 1.27 0.47
C ALA A 74 8.77 0.68 1.58
N VAL A 75 7.46 0.59 1.34
CA VAL A 75 6.46 0.13 2.33
C VAL A 75 6.76 -1.25 2.92
N PRO A 76 7.12 -2.30 2.14
CA PRO A 76 7.45 -3.62 2.69
C PRO A 76 8.56 -3.56 3.73
N PHE A 77 9.64 -2.83 3.46
CA PHE A 77 10.74 -2.67 4.40
C PHE A 77 10.30 -1.97 5.68
N LEU A 78 9.55 -0.87 5.55
CA LEU A 78 9.00 -0.13 6.70
C LEU A 78 8.01 -0.98 7.51
N ALA A 79 7.15 -1.75 6.85
CA ALA A 79 6.18 -2.62 7.47
C ALA A 79 6.86 -3.77 8.24
N VAL A 80 7.86 -4.43 7.66
CA VAL A 80 8.66 -5.46 8.34
C VAL A 80 9.35 -4.90 9.58
N ILE A 81 10.00 -3.73 9.47
CA ILE A 81 10.66 -3.08 10.62
C ILE A 81 9.62 -2.76 11.73
N THR A 82 8.45 -2.27 11.34
CA THR A 82 7.38 -1.88 12.26
C THR A 82 6.79 -3.11 12.98
N LEU A 83 6.53 -4.19 12.24
CA LEU A 83 6.02 -5.47 12.75
C LEU A 83 7.05 -6.16 13.65
N ALA A 84 8.31 -6.24 13.22
CA ALA A 84 9.39 -6.83 14.01
C ALA A 84 9.62 -6.08 15.34
N ARG A 85 9.53 -4.75 15.34
CA ARG A 85 9.61 -3.94 16.58
C ARG A 85 8.41 -4.17 17.48
N GLY A 86 7.22 -4.37 16.91
CA GLY A 86 6.00 -4.72 17.65
C GLY A 86 6.08 -6.10 18.31
N GLN A 87 6.63 -7.10 17.60
CA GLN A 87 6.85 -8.44 18.15
C GLN A 87 7.91 -8.49 19.25
N ARG A 88 9.00 -7.72 19.10
CA ARG A 88 10.07 -7.65 20.11
C ARG A 88 9.70 -6.84 21.36
N GLY A 89 8.42 -6.46 21.53
CA GLY A 89 7.95 -5.67 22.67
C GLY A 89 8.50 -4.24 22.74
N ARG A 90 9.18 -3.74 21.70
CA ARG A 90 9.80 -2.40 21.68
C ARG A 90 8.77 -1.33 21.32
N ILE A 91 7.74 -1.17 22.15
CA ILE A 91 6.55 -0.36 21.85
C ILE A 91 6.88 1.12 21.58
N SER A 92 7.84 1.71 22.31
CA SER A 92 8.28 3.11 22.09
C SER A 92 8.84 3.31 20.68
N ARG A 93 9.77 2.44 20.26
CA ARG A 93 10.38 2.45 18.92
C ARG A 93 9.42 2.02 17.82
N HIS A 94 8.44 1.16 18.13
CA HIS A 94 7.36 0.80 17.22
C HIS A 94 6.47 2.02 16.94
N ARG A 95 5.99 2.71 17.99
CA ARG A 95 5.12 3.89 17.85
C ARG A 95 5.80 5.02 17.09
N ALA A 96 7.10 5.23 17.31
CA ALA A 96 7.89 6.25 16.62
C ALA A 96 7.96 6.03 15.10
N ILE A 97 8.09 4.78 14.63
CA ILE A 97 8.09 4.47 13.20
C ILE A 97 6.66 4.38 12.67
N ALA A 98 5.75 3.76 13.41
CA ALA A 98 4.36 3.55 12.98
C ALA A 98 3.64 4.87 12.63
N ARG A 99 3.99 6.00 13.29
CA ARG A 99 3.43 7.33 12.95
C ARG A 99 3.72 7.77 11.51
N TRP A 100 4.82 7.30 10.93
CA TRP A 100 5.26 7.60 9.57
C TRP A 100 4.87 6.48 8.61
N THR A 101 5.02 5.22 9.04
CA THR A 101 4.67 4.05 8.21
C THR A 101 3.19 3.99 7.92
N TRP A 102 2.31 4.31 8.88
CA TRP A 102 0.86 4.26 8.69
C TRP A 102 0.36 5.21 7.57
N PRO A 103 0.68 6.52 7.55
CA PRO A 103 0.22 7.40 6.47
C PRO A 103 0.83 7.04 5.12
N ILE A 104 2.10 6.63 5.07
CA ILE A 104 2.75 6.17 3.83
C ILE A 104 2.05 4.92 3.29
N TRP A 105 1.79 3.93 4.14
CA TRP A 105 1.13 2.69 3.75
C TRP A 105 -0.32 2.92 3.30
N MET A 106 -1.00 3.87 3.93
CA MET A 106 -2.34 4.28 3.53
C MET A 106 -2.34 5.01 2.17
N TYR A 107 -1.41 5.94 1.95
CA TYR A 107 -1.23 6.62 0.66
C TYR A 107 -1.01 5.61 -0.47
N VAL A 108 -0.08 4.66 -0.29
CA VAL A 108 0.19 3.60 -1.27
C VAL A 108 -1.06 2.75 -1.51
N SER A 109 -1.78 2.37 -0.45
CA SER A 109 -2.99 1.56 -0.60
C SER A 109 -4.09 2.26 -1.40
N ILE A 110 -4.27 3.57 -1.22
CA ILE A 110 -5.28 4.37 -1.94
C ILE A 110 -4.84 4.59 -3.39
N THR A 111 -3.61 5.06 -3.60
CA THR A 111 -3.08 5.34 -4.94
C THR A 111 -3.01 4.09 -5.81
N GLY A 112 -2.77 2.91 -5.25
CA GLY A 112 -2.80 1.65 -5.99
C GLY A 112 -4.18 1.31 -6.57
N VAL A 113 -5.25 1.56 -5.80
CA VAL A 113 -6.63 1.41 -6.30
C VAL A 113 -6.92 2.44 -7.38
N VAL A 114 -6.50 3.69 -7.19
CA VAL A 114 -6.68 4.76 -8.19
C VAL A 114 -5.98 4.41 -9.51
N VAL A 115 -4.72 3.93 -9.46
CA VAL A 115 -3.98 3.49 -10.65
C VAL A 115 -4.69 2.33 -11.35
N TYR A 116 -5.20 1.35 -10.59
CA TYR A 116 -5.97 0.25 -11.16
C TYR A 116 -7.26 0.73 -11.85
N LEU A 117 -8.02 1.63 -11.22
CA LEU A 117 -9.24 2.20 -11.80
C LEU A 117 -8.94 3.03 -13.06
N LEU A 118 -7.86 3.81 -13.06
CA LEU A 118 -7.41 4.55 -14.24
C LEU A 118 -7.01 3.62 -15.39
N LEU A 119 -6.34 2.49 -15.08
CA LEU A 119 -5.94 1.51 -16.08
C LEU A 119 -7.09 0.67 -16.63
N TYR A 120 -8.06 0.29 -15.79
CA TYR A 120 -9.04 -0.74 -16.15
C TYR A 120 -10.46 -0.20 -16.35
N GLN A 121 -10.86 0.89 -15.68
CA GLN A 121 -12.20 1.46 -15.78
C GLN A 121 -12.28 2.67 -16.71
N VAL A 122 -11.24 3.51 -16.75
CA VAL A 122 -11.21 4.69 -17.64
C VAL A 122 -10.76 4.32 -19.06
N ARG A 123 -9.97 3.24 -19.21
CA ARG A 123 -9.49 2.75 -20.50
C ARG A 123 -10.55 2.14 -21.43
N PRO A 124 -11.62 1.46 -20.96
CA PRO A 124 -12.69 0.97 -21.82
C PRO A 124 -13.79 1.99 -22.16
N LEU A 125 -13.80 3.18 -21.53
CA LEU A 125 -14.85 4.20 -21.72
C LEU A 125 -14.39 5.42 -22.55
N LEU A 126 -13.14 5.43 -23.05
CA LEU A 126 -12.53 6.51 -23.87
C LEU A 126 -11.55 5.95 -24.91
#